data_AF-A0A0R2Q8Q5-F1
#
_entry.id   AF-A0A0R2Q8Q5-F1
#
_cell.length_a   1.000
_cell.length_b   1.000
_cell.length_c   1.000
_cell.angle_alpha   90.00
_cell.angle_beta   90.00
_cell.angle_gamma   90.00
#
_symmetry.space_group_name_H-M   'P 1'
#
loop_
_entity.id
_entity.type
_entity.pdbx_description
1 polymer ?
#
loop_
_entity_poly.entity_id
_entity_poly.type
_entity_poly.pdbx_seq_one_letter_code
_entity_poly.pdbx_strand_id
1 'polypeptide(L)' 'MNTGQKILFRALGVTTSMSVLLVLYYNLSPNYVDDEGFLVEEFWALGLASLGLSSSLLGLLILVVWLWVSSRKAKKPGNR' A
#
# COMPACT_ATOMS: atom_id res chain seq x y z
N MET A 1 -1.75 -19.85 2.35
CA MET A 1 -0.79 -18.73 2.20
C MET A 1 0.60 -19.19 2.54
N ASN A 2 1.54 -19.06 1.61
CA ASN A 2 2.97 -19.31 1.88
C ASN A 2 3.60 -18.14 2.65
N THR A 3 4.86 -18.29 3.08
CA THR A 3 5.57 -17.26 3.86
C THR A 3 5.69 -15.94 3.12
N GLY A 4 5.99 -15.95 1.81
CA GLY A 4 6.09 -14.73 0.99
C GLY A 4 4.78 -13.95 0.90
N GLN A 5 3.65 -14.64 0.71
CA GLN A 5 2.31 -14.05 0.69
C GLN A 5 1.95 -13.43 2.05
N LYS A 6 2.35 -14.05 3.17
CA LYS A 6 2.13 -13.48 4.51
C LYS A 6 2.95 -12.20 4.73
N ILE A 7 4.21 -12.18 4.28
CA ILE A 7 5.07 -11.00 4.37
C ILE A 7 4.49 -9.87 3.54
N LEU A 8 4.12 -10.14 2.28
CA LEU A 8 3.51 -9.15 1.41
C LEU A 8 2.22 -8.60 2.01
N PHE A 9 1.33 -9.45 2.52
CA PHE A 9 0.10 -9.01 3.18
C PHE A 9 0.36 -8.07 4.37
N ARG A 10 1.34 -8.40 5.22
CA ARG A 10 1.73 -7.55 6.35
C ARG A 10 2.31 -6.22 5.88
N ALA A 11 3.19 -6.23 4.89
CA ALA A 11 3.76 -5.01 4.32
C ALA A 11 2.67 -4.09 3.78
N LEU A 12 1.73 -4.61 2.99
CA LEU A 12 0.58 -3.85 2.48
C LEU A 12 -0.28 -3.27 3.61
N GLY A 13 -0.52 -4.04 4.67
CA GLY A 13 -1.25 -3.57 5.84
C GLY A 13 -0.54 -2.40 6.54
N VAL A 14 0.78 -2.49 6.73
CA VAL A 14 1.59 -1.43 7.34
C VAL A 14 1.61 -0.18 6.45
N THR A 15 1.89 -0.34 5.16
CA THR A 15 1.93 0.77 4.21
C THR A 15 0.58 1.49 4.13
N THR A 16 -0.53 0.74 4.02
CA THR A 16 -1.88 1.33 4.00
C THR A 16 -2.17 2.10 5.28
N SER A 17 -1.87 1.52 6.44
CA SER A 17 -2.11 2.16 7.74
C SER A 17 -1.30 3.45 7.88
N MET A 18 -0.03 3.41 7.49
CA MET A 18 0.86 4.57 7.58
C MET A 18 0.44 5.67 6.62
N SER A 19 0.02 5.33 5.40
CA SER A 19 -0.52 6.29 4.45
C SER A 19 -1.80 6.94 4.96
N VAL A 20 -2.73 6.19 5.55
CA VAL A 20 -3.94 6.76 6.17
C VAL A 20 -3.59 7.71 7.31
N LEU A 21 -2.64 7.34 8.17
CA LEU A 21 -2.17 8.20 9.25
C LEU A 21 -1.57 9.52 8.73
N LEU A 22 -0.76 9.46 7.68
CA LEU A 22 -0.19 10.64 7.03
C LEU A 22 -1.30 11.55 6.46
N VAL A 23 -2.29 10.97 5.77
CA VAL A 23 -3.44 11.75 5.26
C VAL A 23 -4.17 12.44 6.40
N LEU A 24 -4.46 11.74 7.49
CA LEU A 24 -5.17 12.31 8.64
C LEU A 24 -4.36 13.40 9.33
N TYR A 25 -3.08 13.16 9.59
CA TYR A 25 -2.20 14.10 10.28
C TYR A 25 -2.05 15.40 9.48
N TYR A 26 -1.78 15.31 8.19
CA TYR A 26 -1.50 16.46 7.33
C TYR A 26 -2.74 17.11 6.68
N ASN A 27 -3.95 16.53 6.83
CA ASN A 27 -5.20 17.23 6.50
C ASN A 27 -5.71 18.13 7.63
N LEU A 28 -5.27 17.92 8.89
CA LEU A 28 -5.76 18.71 10.02
C LEU A 28 -5.17 20.13 10.07
N SER A 29 -4.10 20.42 9.33
CA SER A 29 -3.49 21.74 9.20
C SER A 29 -3.10 22.00 7.74
N PRO A 30 -4.04 22.43 6.88
CA PRO A 30 -3.86 22.48 5.43
C PRO A 30 -3.12 23.75 5.01
N ASN A 31 -1.86 23.89 5.43
CA ASN A 31 -0.96 24.91 4.87
C ASN A 31 0.11 24.19 4.06
N TYR A 32 -0.06 24.19 2.74
CA TYR A 32 0.78 23.44 1.80
C TYR A 32 1.79 24.32 1.07
N VAL A 33 1.80 25.61 1.41
CA VAL A 33 2.65 26.61 0.81
C VAL A 33 3.20 27.48 1.95
N ASP A 34 4.50 27.73 1.94
CA ASP A 34 5.13 28.65 2.90
C ASP A 34 4.92 30.12 2.50
N ASP A 35 5.44 31.03 3.33
CA ASP A 35 5.35 32.48 3.12
C ASP A 35 6.05 32.97 1.83
N GLU A 36 6.96 32.17 1.26
CA GLU A 36 7.68 32.46 0.03
C GLU A 36 7.02 31.84 -1.21
N GLY A 37 5.97 31.03 -1.04
CA GLY A 37 5.25 30.38 -2.12
C GLY A 37 5.73 28.96 -2.46
N PHE A 38 6.64 28.37 -1.67
CA PHE A 38 7.15 27.03 -1.90
C PHE A 38 6.31 25.94 -1.22
N LEU A 39 6.31 24.75 -1.84
CA LEU A 39 5.64 23.57 -1.29
C LEU A 39 6.38 23.06 -0.06
N VAL A 40 5.67 23.03 1.06
CA VAL A 40 6.20 22.57 2.34
C VAL A 40 6.12 21.04 2.51
N GLU A 41 6.71 20.52 3.57
CA GLU A 41 6.85 19.07 3.82
C GLU A 41 5.49 18.34 3.86
N GLU A 42 4.45 19.03 4.32
CA GLU A 42 3.07 18.57 4.37
C GLU A 42 2.55 18.13 2.99
N PHE A 43 2.91 18.87 1.93
CA PHE A 43 2.55 18.52 0.56
C PHE A 43 3.22 17.21 0.14
N TRP A 44 4.52 17.06 0.41
CA TRP A 44 5.27 15.85 0.09
C TRP A 44 4.78 14.65 0.89
N ALA A 45 4.41 14.84 2.15
CA ALA A 45 3.83 13.81 2.99
C ALA A 45 2.50 13.30 2.45
N LEU A 46 1.63 14.19 1.94
CA LEU A 46 0.39 13.81 1.25
C LEU A 46 0.67 13.10 -0.08
N GLY A 47 1.67 13.54 -0.83
CA GLY A 47 2.14 12.86 -2.03
C GLY A 47 2.60 11.42 -1.72
N LEU A 48 3.43 11.25 -0.69
CA LEU A 48 3.92 9.96 -0.22
C LEU A 48 2.77 9.07 0.27
N ALA A 49 1.81 9.64 0.99
CA ALA A 49 0.62 8.93 1.43
C ALA A 49 -0.21 8.42 0.23
N SER A 50 -0.40 9.26 -0.78
CA SER A 50 -1.13 8.90 -2.01
C SER A 50 -0.43 7.80 -2.79
N LEU A 51 0.90 7.86 -2.90
CA LEU A 51 1.71 6.81 -3.51
C LEU A 51 1.65 5.50 -2.70
N GLY A 52 1.70 5.58 -1.37
CA GLY A 52 1.59 4.43 -0.48
C GLY A 52 0.22 3.73 -0.58
N LEU A 53 -0.88 4.49 -0.67
CA LEU A 53 -2.22 3.93 -0.91
C LEU A 53 -2.33 3.27 -2.28
N SER A 54 -1.87 3.96 -3.33
CA SER A 54 -1.94 3.46 -4.71
C SER A 54 -1.12 2.18 -4.90
N SER A 55 0.10 2.16 -4.36
CA SER A 55 0.96 0.98 -4.39
C SER A 55 0.42 -0.17 -3.54
N SER A 56 -0.22 0.12 -2.40
CA SER A 56 -0.88 -0.88 -1.57
C SER A 56 -2.06 -1.54 -2.29
N LEU A 57 -2.85 -0.76 -3.02
CA LEU A 57 -3.94 -1.28 -3.84
C LEU A 57 -3.43 -2.22 -4.94
N LEU A 58 -2.42 -1.80 -5.69
CA LEU A 58 -1.79 -2.62 -6.73
C LEU A 58 -1.18 -3.90 -6.13
N GLY A 59 -0.47 -3.78 -5.01
CA GLY A 59 0.11 -4.92 -4.31
C GLY A 59 -0.95 -5.91 -3.80
N LEU A 60 -2.12 -5.43 -3.38
CA LEU A 60 -3.24 -6.27 -2.97
C LEU A 60 -3.83 -7.02 -4.16
N LEU A 61 -4.00 -6.37 -5.32
CA LEU A 61 -4.42 -7.04 -6.56
C LEU A 61 -3.43 -8.15 -6.95
N ILE A 62 -2.13 -7.87 -6.89
CA ILE A 62 -1.07 -8.86 -7.16
C ILE A 62 -1.17 -10.03 -6.17
N LEU A 63 -1.36 -9.76 -4.88
CA LEU A 63 -1.49 -10.80 -3.85
C LEU A 63 -2.73 -11.67 -4.10
N VAL A 64 -3.88 -11.08 -4.46
CA VAL A 64 -5.11 -11.82 -4.79
C VAL A 64 -4.89 -12.73 -6.00
N VAL A 65 -4.30 -12.22 -7.08
CA VAL A 65 -3.96 -13.02 -8.26
C VAL A 65 -3.00 -14.15 -7.89
N TRP A 66 -1.98 -13.87 -7.07
CA TRP A 66 -1.02 -14.88 -6.64
C TRP A 66 -1.69 -15.98 -5.79
N LEU A 67 -2.57 -15.61 -4.87
CA LEU A 67 -3.34 -16.57 -4.07
C LEU A 67 -4.23 -17.45 -4.93
N TRP A 68 -4.87 -16.86 -5.95
CA TRP A 68 -5.72 -17.58 -6.88
C TRP A 68 -4.93 -18.60 -7.71
N VAL A 69 -3.80 -18.17 -8.30
CA VAL A 69 -2.90 -19.04 -9.07
C VAL A 69 -2.33 -20.15 -8.18
N SER A 70 -1.90 -19.81 -6.95
CA SER A 70 -1.35 -20.78 -6.00
C SER A 70 -2.39 -21.83 -5.58
N SER A 71 -3.65 -21.42 -5.37
CA SER A 71 -4.74 -22.32 -5.02
C SER A 71 -5.10 -23.28 -6.16
N ARG A 72 -5.01 -22.82 -7.42
CA ARG A 72 -5.22 -23.68 -8.60
C ARG A 72 -4.14 -24.75 -8.74
N LYS A 73 -2.87 -24.42 -8.46
CA LYS A 73 -1.76 -25.40 -8.50
C LYS A 73 -1.91 -26.47 -7.42
N ALA A 74 -2.36 -26.11 -6.21
CA ALA A 74 -2.62 -27.07 -5.14
C ALA A 74 -3.75 -28.06 -5.47
N LYS A 75 -4.72 -27.66 -6.31
CA LYS A 75 -5.86 -28.48 -6.74
C LYS A 75 -5.59 -29.39 -7.94
N LYS A 76 -4.41 -29.33 -8.58
CA LYS A 76 -3.98 -30.34 -9.56
C LYS A 76 -3.18 -31.41 -8.82
N PRO A 77 -3.80 -32.48 -8.29
CA PRO A 77 -3.03 -33.65 -7.88
C PRO A 77 -2.31 -34.21 -9.10
N GLY A 78 -1.08 -34.68 -8.90
CA GLY A 78 -0.20 -35.11 -9.98
C GLY A 78 -0.88 -36.09 -10.93
N ASN A 79 -0.66 -35.86 -12.23
CA ASN A 79 -0.78 -36.94 -13.20
C ASN A 79 0.45 -37.83 -12.98
N ARG A 80 0.30 -38.81 -12.09
CA ARG A 80 1.16 -40.00 -12.03
C ARG A 80 0.96 -40.80 -13.31
#